data_AF-A0A1G8DT90-F1
#
_entry.id   AF-A0A1G8DT90-F1
#
_cell.length_a   1.000
_cell.length_b   1.000
_cell.length_c   1.000
_cell.angle_alpha   90.00
_cell.angle_beta   90.00
_cell.angle_gamma   90.00
#
_symmetry.space_group_name_H-M   'P 1'
#
loop_
_entity.id
_entity.type
_entity.pdbx_description
1 polymer ?
#
loop_
_entity_poly.entity_id
_entity_poly.type
_entity_poly.pdbx_seq_one_letter_code
_entity_poly.pdbx_strand_id
1 'polypeptide(L)'
;MWAAGYGGSQTTDGKAGLGSNNTTSSVYGTAVGLDYRFSPSTVAGFALAGGGTSFGVNGLGWGRSDLFQAGAFVRHTSGPAYITAALAYGWQDVTINRVVTAAGVDQLRAQFNANAFSGRIEGGYRHAISWIGLTPYAALEATMFSLPSYSEFAVVGSNLFALNYAAKDVTSTRTELGLRADKSFAAAGGLMTLRGRVAWAHDYNPDRTIGAVFQTLPGTAFVVNGAAQARDSALTTASVQMNWMNGWSASATFEGEFSNVTRYYAGKGVVRYAW
;
A
#
# COMPACT_ATOMS: atom_id res chain seq x y z
N MET A 1 -5.12 -21.85 7.95
CA MET A 1 -5.32 -20.45 8.44
C MET A 1 -3.99 -19.78 8.64
N TRP A 2 -3.96 -18.46 8.66
CA TRP A 2 -2.77 -17.70 8.98
C TRP A 2 -3.10 -16.36 9.64
N ALA A 3 -2.12 -15.82 10.35
CA ALA A 3 -2.13 -14.48 10.89
C ALA A 3 -0.83 -13.77 10.51
N ALA A 4 -0.89 -12.45 10.32
CA ALA A 4 0.23 -11.64 9.93
C ALA A 4 0.24 -10.30 10.67
N GLY A 5 1.44 -9.80 10.94
CA GLY A 5 1.69 -8.42 11.34
C GLY A 5 2.53 -7.73 10.29
N TYR A 6 2.23 -6.47 9.98
CA TYR A 6 2.98 -5.69 9.01
C TYR A 6 3.12 -4.24 9.43
N GLY A 7 4.14 -3.58 8.88
CA GLY A 7 4.31 -2.14 9.00
C GLY A 7 5.33 -1.61 8.01
N GLY A 8 5.29 -0.32 7.75
CA GLY A 8 6.18 0.33 6.80
C GLY A 8 6.14 1.84 6.90
N SER A 9 7.08 2.47 6.22
CA SER A 9 7.22 3.93 6.15
C SER A 9 7.66 4.35 4.76
N GLN A 10 7.16 5.50 4.32
CA GLN A 10 7.48 6.10 3.04
C GLN A 10 7.86 7.57 3.24
N THR A 11 8.88 8.01 2.51
CA THR A 11 9.12 9.44 2.27
C THR A 11 9.00 9.71 0.78
N THR A 12 8.31 10.80 0.44
CA THR A 12 8.20 11.30 -0.93
C THR A 12 8.62 12.76 -0.97
N ASP A 13 9.61 13.06 -1.81
CA ASP A 13 10.21 14.38 -1.94
C ASP A 13 9.23 15.32 -2.66
N GLY A 14 9.04 16.52 -2.09
CA GLY A 14 8.28 17.61 -2.69
C GLY A 14 9.08 18.35 -3.77
N LYS A 15 8.40 19.21 -4.51
CA LYS A 15 9.00 20.10 -5.51
C LYS A 15 8.57 21.53 -5.22
N ALA A 16 9.50 22.32 -4.67
CA ALA A 16 9.26 23.70 -4.28
C ALA A 16 8.70 24.56 -5.43
N GLY A 17 9.19 24.36 -6.67
CA GLY A 17 8.68 25.07 -7.86
C GLY A 17 7.23 24.75 -8.23
N LEU A 18 6.65 23.67 -7.69
CA LEU A 18 5.23 23.31 -7.83
C LEU A 18 4.42 23.58 -6.55
N GLY A 19 5.06 24.16 -5.52
CA GLY A 19 4.46 24.43 -4.22
C GLY A 19 4.26 23.18 -3.33
N SER A 20 4.82 22.02 -3.71
CA SER A 20 4.69 20.79 -2.91
C SER A 20 5.84 20.61 -1.93
N ASN A 21 5.52 19.99 -0.80
CA ASN A 21 6.44 19.75 0.32
C ASN A 21 6.74 18.26 0.49
N ASN A 22 7.83 17.94 1.18
CA ASN A 22 8.15 16.56 1.52
C ASN A 22 7.05 15.97 2.40
N THR A 23 6.63 14.76 2.07
CA THR A 23 5.64 13.99 2.84
C THR A 23 6.29 12.75 3.40
N THR A 24 6.05 12.48 4.68
CA THR A 24 6.42 11.20 5.31
C THR A 24 5.14 10.52 5.77
N SER A 25 4.99 9.23 5.48
CA SER A 25 3.87 8.42 5.92
C SER A 25 4.33 7.09 6.51
N SER A 26 3.47 6.49 7.33
CA SER A 26 3.68 5.19 7.92
C SER A 26 2.37 4.43 8.02
N VAL A 27 2.47 3.11 7.98
CA VAL A 27 1.35 2.17 8.16
C VAL A 27 1.77 1.06 9.10
N TYR A 28 0.84 0.56 9.89
CA TYR A 28 0.99 -0.68 10.63
C TYR A 28 -0.35 -1.39 10.71
N GLY A 29 -0.33 -2.70 10.87
CA GLY A 29 -1.56 -3.47 10.98
C GLY A 29 -1.34 -4.95 11.16
N THR A 30 -2.47 -5.64 11.29
CA THR A 30 -2.54 -7.09 11.38
C THR A 30 -3.55 -7.61 10.39
N ALA A 31 -3.31 -8.81 9.89
CA ALA A 31 -4.22 -9.50 8.99
C ALA A 31 -4.40 -10.95 9.44
N VAL A 32 -5.59 -11.50 9.21
CA VAL A 32 -5.89 -12.93 9.38
C VAL A 32 -6.53 -13.44 8.10
N GLY A 33 -6.28 -14.69 7.78
CA GLY A 33 -6.81 -15.27 6.55
C GLY A 33 -6.96 -16.78 6.58
N LEU A 34 -7.76 -17.23 5.63
CA LEU A 34 -8.06 -18.63 5.38
C LEU A 34 -7.85 -18.89 3.90
N ASP A 35 -7.08 -19.95 3.61
CA ASP A 35 -6.85 -20.41 2.26
C ASP A 35 -7.37 -21.84 2.15
N TYR A 36 -8.03 -22.12 1.05
CA TYR A 36 -8.59 -23.41 0.72
C TYR A 36 -8.03 -23.91 -0.61
N ARG A 37 -7.57 -25.17 -0.60
CA ARG A 37 -7.05 -25.85 -1.79
C ARG A 37 -8.20 -26.58 -2.47
N PHE A 38 -8.72 -26.00 -3.55
CA PHE A 38 -9.80 -26.60 -4.36
C PHE A 38 -9.32 -27.80 -5.17
N SER A 39 -8.07 -27.74 -5.64
CA SER A 39 -7.42 -28.81 -6.40
C SER A 39 -5.91 -28.76 -6.15
N PRO A 40 -5.12 -29.75 -6.61
CA PRO A 40 -3.66 -29.67 -6.53
C PRO A 40 -3.07 -28.41 -7.18
N SER A 41 -3.76 -27.84 -8.16
CA SER A 41 -3.34 -26.66 -8.92
C SER A 41 -3.97 -25.34 -8.48
N THR A 42 -5.12 -25.37 -7.79
CA THR A 42 -5.92 -24.18 -7.45
C THR A 42 -6.07 -24.00 -5.95
N VAL A 43 -5.66 -22.83 -5.46
CA VAL A 43 -5.91 -22.36 -4.10
C VAL A 43 -6.64 -21.03 -4.19
N ALA A 44 -7.66 -20.83 -3.37
CA ALA A 44 -8.24 -19.51 -3.16
C ALA A 44 -8.35 -19.24 -1.66
N GLY A 45 -8.44 -17.97 -1.29
CA GLY A 45 -8.54 -17.60 0.10
C GLY A 45 -9.12 -16.22 0.28
N PHE A 46 -9.40 -15.89 1.53
CA PHE A 46 -9.83 -14.57 1.94
C PHE A 46 -9.03 -14.10 3.15
N ALA A 47 -8.93 -12.80 3.30
CA ALA A 47 -8.24 -12.15 4.41
C ALA A 47 -9.03 -10.93 4.88
N LEU A 48 -8.95 -10.70 6.18
CA LEU A 48 -9.38 -9.47 6.83
C LEU A 48 -8.17 -8.82 7.47
N ALA A 49 -8.06 -7.50 7.36
CA ALA A 49 -6.98 -6.74 7.97
C ALA A 49 -7.52 -5.49 8.68
N GLY A 50 -6.80 -5.09 9.71
CA GLY A 50 -7.05 -3.86 10.45
C GLY A 50 -5.75 -3.23 10.87
N GLY A 51 -5.72 -1.90 10.99
CA GLY A 51 -4.50 -1.19 11.32
C GLY A 51 -4.69 0.32 11.39
N GLY A 52 -3.58 1.05 11.27
CA GLY A 52 -3.57 2.49 11.21
C GLY A 52 -2.56 3.02 10.21
N THR A 53 -2.84 4.22 9.69
CA THR A 53 -1.87 5.01 8.93
C THR A 53 -1.66 6.36 9.61
N SER A 54 -0.50 6.96 9.36
CA SER A 54 -0.24 8.35 9.69
C SER A 54 0.61 9.00 8.62
N PHE A 55 0.46 10.30 8.44
CA PHE A 55 1.33 11.09 7.58
C PHE A 55 1.60 12.47 8.16
N GLY A 56 2.69 13.09 7.70
CA GLY A 56 3.05 14.47 7.99
C GLY A 56 3.62 15.16 6.76
N VAL A 57 3.39 16.47 6.67
CA VAL A 57 3.82 17.32 5.54
C VAL A 57 4.64 18.48 6.07
N ASN A 58 5.94 18.26 6.27
CA ASN A 58 6.94 19.29 6.64
C ASN A 58 6.47 20.34 7.68
N GLY A 59 5.78 19.91 8.75
CA GLY A 59 5.26 20.81 9.80
C GLY A 59 4.01 21.64 9.43
N LEU A 60 3.54 21.57 8.18
CA LEU A 60 2.35 22.26 7.68
C LEU A 60 1.04 21.52 7.99
N GLY A 61 1.14 20.24 8.36
CA GLY A 61 -0.01 19.42 8.69
C GLY A 61 0.35 17.96 8.90
N TRP A 62 -0.61 17.22 9.43
CA TRP A 62 -0.51 15.79 9.70
C TRP A 62 -1.88 15.14 9.58
N GLY A 63 -1.89 13.82 9.42
CA GLY A 63 -3.12 13.05 9.47
C GLY A 63 -2.89 11.66 10.01
N ARG A 64 -3.99 11.04 10.42
CA ARG A 64 -4.07 9.66 10.87
C ARG A 64 -5.33 9.04 10.28
N SER A 65 -5.27 7.75 9.97
CA SER A 65 -6.47 6.98 9.75
C SER A 65 -6.43 5.64 10.47
N ASP A 66 -7.60 5.15 10.88
CA ASP A 66 -7.78 3.76 11.24
C ASP A 66 -8.36 3.04 10.00
N LEU A 67 -7.86 1.84 9.71
CA LEU A 67 -8.17 1.13 8.47
C LEU A 67 -8.78 -0.24 8.74
N PHE A 68 -9.72 -0.62 7.89
CA PHE A 68 -10.25 -1.97 7.74
C PHE A 68 -10.11 -2.40 6.28
N GLN A 69 -9.71 -3.64 6.04
CA GLN A 69 -9.64 -4.20 4.69
C GLN A 69 -10.18 -5.62 4.67
N ALA A 70 -10.84 -5.97 3.57
CA ALA A 70 -11.28 -7.32 3.28
C ALA A 70 -10.90 -7.65 1.85
N GLY A 71 -10.37 -8.85 1.61
CA GLY A 71 -9.98 -9.25 0.27
C GLY A 71 -10.06 -10.74 0.06
N ALA A 72 -10.09 -11.12 -1.21
CA ALA A 72 -10.05 -12.50 -1.65
C ALA A 72 -9.03 -12.65 -2.79
N PHE A 73 -8.43 -13.82 -2.88
CA PHE A 73 -7.51 -14.15 -3.95
C PHE A 73 -7.74 -15.56 -4.47
N VAL A 74 -7.33 -15.78 -5.71
CA VAL A 74 -7.19 -17.10 -6.32
C VAL A 74 -5.80 -17.21 -6.94
N ARG A 75 -5.21 -18.39 -6.83
CA ARG A 75 -3.99 -18.79 -7.50
C ARG A 75 -4.23 -20.10 -8.22
N HIS A 76 -3.97 -20.12 -9.52
CA HIS A 76 -3.98 -21.32 -10.34
C HIS A 76 -2.58 -21.59 -10.89
N THR A 77 -2.16 -22.84 -10.88
CA THR A 77 -0.85 -23.29 -11.35
C THR A 77 -1.01 -24.37 -12.40
N SER A 78 -0.30 -24.23 -13.53
CA SER A 78 -0.31 -25.21 -14.61
C SER A 78 1.13 -25.48 -15.02
N GLY A 79 1.66 -26.61 -14.54
CA GLY A 79 3.08 -26.94 -14.63
C GLY A 79 3.95 -25.82 -14.02
N PRO A 80 4.91 -25.24 -14.76
CA PRO A 80 5.75 -24.14 -14.28
C PRO A 80 5.04 -22.77 -14.31
N ALA A 81 3.91 -22.63 -15.00
CA ALA A 81 3.19 -21.38 -15.11
C ALA A 81 2.20 -21.19 -13.95
N TYR A 82 1.94 -19.93 -13.58
CA TYR A 82 0.86 -19.60 -12.66
C TYR A 82 0.19 -18.29 -13.04
N ILE A 83 -1.06 -18.16 -12.58
CA ILE A 83 -1.79 -16.91 -12.56
C ILE A 83 -2.38 -16.70 -11.17
N THR A 84 -2.35 -15.46 -10.69
CA THR A 84 -3.05 -15.02 -9.49
C THR A 84 -3.93 -13.84 -9.81
N ALA A 85 -5.11 -13.81 -9.20
CA ALA A 85 -5.99 -12.66 -9.19
C ALA A 85 -6.42 -12.38 -7.75
N ALA A 86 -6.46 -11.11 -7.37
CA ALA A 86 -6.90 -10.66 -6.05
C ALA A 86 -7.79 -9.43 -6.18
N LEU A 87 -8.77 -9.34 -5.30
CA LEU A 87 -9.63 -8.17 -5.13
C LEU A 87 -9.68 -7.83 -3.64
N ALA A 88 -9.66 -6.55 -3.32
CA ALA A 88 -9.82 -6.07 -1.96
C ALA A 88 -10.68 -4.80 -1.90
N TYR A 89 -11.41 -4.70 -0.81
CA TYR A 89 -12.09 -3.50 -0.36
C TYR A 89 -11.37 -2.98 0.89
N GLY A 90 -11.22 -1.66 0.95
CA GLY A 90 -10.67 -0.95 2.10
C GLY A 90 -11.60 0.17 2.53
N TRP A 91 -11.73 0.33 3.83
CA TRP A 91 -12.40 1.45 4.47
C TRP A 91 -11.42 2.13 5.43
N GLN A 92 -11.47 3.46 5.49
CA GLN A 92 -10.63 4.25 6.39
C GLN A 92 -11.45 5.34 7.05
N ASP A 93 -11.27 5.52 8.36
CA ASP A 93 -11.70 6.73 9.07
C ASP A 93 -10.51 7.66 9.19
N VAL A 94 -10.59 8.82 8.54
CA VAL A 94 -9.45 9.72 8.34
C VAL A 94 -9.67 10.99 9.14
N THR A 95 -8.67 11.36 9.95
CA THR A 95 -8.58 12.68 10.58
C THR A 95 -7.33 13.40 10.08
N ILE A 96 -7.51 14.59 9.52
CA ILE A 96 -6.41 15.45 9.06
C ILE A 96 -6.38 16.75 9.84
N ASN A 97 -5.19 17.31 10.03
CA ASN A 97 -4.95 18.61 10.63
C ASN A 97 -4.01 19.41 9.73
N ARG A 98 -4.31 20.69 9.53
CA ARG A 98 -3.52 21.64 8.76
C ARG A 98 -3.23 22.86 9.61
N VAL A 99 -1.99 23.34 9.55
CA VAL A 99 -1.54 24.52 10.29
C VAL A 99 -1.39 25.68 9.32
N VAL A 100 -1.95 26.83 9.67
CA VAL A 100 -1.81 28.07 8.91
C VAL A 100 -1.28 29.15 9.85
N THR A 101 -0.20 29.81 9.44
CA THR A 101 0.47 30.85 10.25
C THR A 101 0.32 32.26 9.68
N ALA A 102 -0.53 32.44 8.66
CA ALA A 102 -0.63 33.68 7.89
C ALA A 102 -1.26 34.87 8.67
N ALA A 103 -2.13 34.60 9.65
CA ALA A 103 -2.78 35.63 10.47
C ALA A 103 -2.93 35.17 11.93
N GLY A 104 -1.81 34.77 12.55
CA GLY A 104 -1.80 34.01 13.80
C GLY A 104 -1.65 32.52 13.52
N VAL A 105 -1.81 31.68 14.54
CA VAL A 105 -1.70 30.22 14.40
C VAL A 105 -3.09 29.61 14.41
N ASP A 106 -3.53 29.17 13.23
CA ASP A 106 -4.77 28.42 13.06
C ASP A 106 -4.44 26.94 12.86
N GLN A 107 -5.16 26.07 13.58
CA GLN A 107 -5.15 24.64 13.34
C GLN A 107 -6.54 24.23 12.86
N LEU A 108 -6.59 23.77 11.62
CA LEU A 108 -7.81 23.38 10.92
C LEU A 108 -7.87 21.87 10.83
N ARG A 109 -9.02 21.27 11.13
CA ARG A 109 -9.23 19.83 11.16
C ARG A 109 -10.35 19.43 10.21
N ALA A 110 -10.20 18.29 9.56
CA ALA A 110 -11.31 17.60 8.89
C ALA A 110 -11.33 16.13 9.28
N GLN A 111 -12.53 15.55 9.28
CA GLN A 111 -12.77 14.13 9.50
C GLN A 111 -13.70 13.59 8.43
N PHE A 112 -13.33 12.48 7.82
CA PHE A 112 -14.12 11.87 6.74
C PHE A 112 -13.76 10.40 6.57
N ASN A 113 -14.68 9.64 5.99
CA ASN A 113 -14.47 8.24 5.67
C ASN A 113 -14.10 8.07 4.20
N ALA A 114 -13.03 7.33 3.92
CA ALA A 114 -12.60 7.03 2.56
C ALA A 114 -12.80 5.54 2.25
N ASN A 115 -13.14 5.25 0.99
CA ASN A 115 -13.31 3.89 0.49
C ASN A 115 -12.27 3.62 -0.59
N ALA A 116 -11.80 2.38 -0.66
CA ALA A 116 -10.87 1.93 -1.69
C ALA A 116 -11.28 0.58 -2.24
N PHE A 117 -11.22 0.42 -3.56
CA PHE A 117 -11.35 -0.87 -4.23
C PHE A 117 -10.06 -1.11 -5.00
N SER A 118 -9.41 -2.25 -4.73
CA SER A 118 -8.19 -2.64 -5.43
C SER A 118 -8.33 -4.01 -6.09
N GLY A 119 -7.64 -4.15 -7.20
CA GLY A 119 -7.53 -5.39 -7.94
C GLY A 119 -6.13 -5.59 -8.46
N ARG A 120 -5.65 -6.83 -8.40
CA ARG A 120 -4.34 -7.21 -8.93
C ARG A 120 -4.43 -8.52 -9.69
N ILE A 121 -3.84 -8.55 -10.87
CA ILE A 121 -3.63 -9.78 -11.65
C ILE A 121 -2.14 -9.92 -11.89
N GLU A 122 -1.61 -11.12 -11.71
CA GLU A 122 -0.21 -11.43 -11.94
C GLU A 122 -0.07 -12.79 -12.60
N GLY A 123 0.80 -12.88 -13.60
CA GLY A 123 1.19 -14.12 -14.25
C GLY A 123 2.70 -14.31 -14.20
N GLY A 124 3.15 -15.55 -14.08
CA GLY A 124 4.58 -15.86 -14.09
C GLY A 124 4.88 -17.28 -14.52
N TYR A 125 6.14 -17.51 -14.88
CA TYR A 125 6.62 -18.80 -15.36
C TYR A 125 7.91 -19.19 -14.65
N ARG A 126 7.93 -20.35 -14.01
CA ARG A 126 9.06 -20.82 -13.22
C ARG A 126 10.04 -21.65 -14.05
N HIS A 127 11.28 -21.21 -14.09
CA HIS A 127 12.43 -21.98 -14.57
C HIS A 127 13.20 -22.53 -13.37
N ALA A 128 13.18 -23.85 -13.19
CA ALA A 128 13.99 -24.51 -12.19
C ALA A 128 15.35 -24.88 -12.80
N ILE A 129 16.43 -24.30 -12.27
CA ILE A 129 17.81 -24.71 -12.56
C ILE A 129 18.41 -25.38 -11.31
N SER A 130 19.48 -26.17 -11.47
CA SER A 130 19.93 -27.14 -10.45
C SER A 130 20.15 -26.59 -9.04
N TRP A 131 20.38 -25.28 -8.89
CA TRP A 131 20.67 -24.65 -7.60
C TRP A 131 19.72 -23.52 -7.21
N ILE A 132 18.78 -23.10 -8.07
CA ILE A 132 17.86 -21.98 -7.80
C ILE A 132 16.62 -22.05 -8.73
N GLY A 133 15.49 -21.58 -8.25
CA GLY A 133 14.33 -21.31 -9.09
C GLY A 133 14.28 -19.86 -9.51
N LEU A 134 14.08 -19.60 -10.79
CA LEU A 134 13.88 -18.26 -11.34
C LEU A 134 12.45 -18.16 -11.86
N THR A 135 11.78 -17.04 -11.62
CA THR A 135 10.38 -16.84 -12.00
C THR A 135 10.18 -15.41 -12.47
N PRO A 136 10.38 -15.13 -13.78
CA PRO A 136 9.88 -13.90 -14.37
C PRO A 136 8.36 -13.82 -14.20
N TYR A 137 7.88 -12.61 -13.95
CA TYR A 137 6.46 -12.33 -13.80
C TYR A 137 6.12 -10.95 -14.33
N ALA A 138 4.85 -10.79 -14.69
CA ALA A 138 4.23 -9.51 -14.99
C ALA A 138 2.96 -9.35 -14.16
N ALA A 139 2.70 -8.15 -13.67
CA ALA A 139 1.49 -7.84 -12.93
C ALA A 139 0.85 -6.53 -13.39
N LEU A 140 -0.46 -6.46 -13.22
CA LEU A 140 -1.26 -5.26 -13.35
C LEU A 140 -2.04 -5.07 -12.04
N GLU A 141 -1.98 -3.86 -11.52
CA GLU A 141 -2.70 -3.43 -10.33
C GLU A 141 -3.50 -2.17 -10.64
N ALA A 142 -4.73 -2.11 -10.13
CA ALA A 142 -5.58 -0.94 -10.20
C ALA A 142 -6.24 -0.73 -8.84
N THR A 143 -6.16 0.50 -8.33
CA THR A 143 -6.83 0.90 -7.10
C THR A 143 -7.63 2.17 -7.35
N MET A 144 -8.93 2.13 -7.04
CA MET A 144 -9.81 3.29 -7.03
C MET A 144 -10.02 3.73 -5.57
N PHE A 145 -9.65 4.96 -5.25
CA PHE A 145 -9.94 5.62 -3.98
C PHE A 145 -11.09 6.60 -4.15
N SER A 146 -12.14 6.45 -3.35
CA SER A 146 -13.27 7.36 -3.32
C SER A 146 -13.24 8.22 -2.06
N LEU A 147 -13.12 9.52 -2.27
CA LEU A 147 -13.11 10.54 -1.21
C LEU A 147 -14.45 11.27 -1.23
N PRO A 148 -15.15 11.35 -0.08
CA PRO A 148 -16.35 12.17 0.02
C PRO A 148 -15.99 13.66 -0.03
N SER A 149 -16.99 14.51 -0.21
CA SER A 149 -16.82 15.92 0.12
C SER A 149 -16.62 16.07 1.62
N TYR A 150 -15.71 16.95 2.03
CA TYR A 150 -15.49 17.25 3.43
C TYR A 150 -15.13 18.73 3.62
N SER A 151 -15.32 19.22 4.84
CA SER A 151 -15.01 20.58 5.24
C SER A 151 -14.06 20.57 6.43
N GLU A 152 -13.19 21.57 6.47
CA GLU A 152 -12.36 21.83 7.63
C GLU A 152 -13.12 22.67 8.68
N PHE A 153 -12.69 22.58 9.93
CA PHE A 153 -13.10 23.47 11.00
C PHE A 153 -11.91 23.80 11.90
N ALA A 154 -11.88 25.00 12.46
CA ALA A 154 -10.84 25.40 13.40
C ALA A 154 -10.96 24.64 14.73
N VAL A 155 -9.86 24.03 15.16
CA VAL A 155 -9.69 23.49 16.52
C VAL A 155 -8.83 24.40 17.39
N VAL A 156 -8.01 25.24 16.76
CA VAL A 156 -7.26 26.35 17.38
C VAL A 156 -7.34 27.53 16.42
N GLY A 157 -7.48 28.74 16.96
CA GLY A 157 -7.52 29.97 16.15
C GLY A 157 -8.88 30.19 15.49
N SER A 158 -8.89 30.73 14.28
CA SER A 158 -10.11 31.11 13.54
C SER A 158 -10.41 30.20 12.35
N ASN A 159 -11.65 30.23 11.88
CA ASN A 159 -12.09 29.50 10.69
C ASN A 159 -11.82 30.25 9.37
N LEU A 160 -11.08 31.37 9.40
CA LEU A 160 -10.91 32.26 8.25
C LEU A 160 -10.29 31.54 7.03
N PHE A 161 -9.35 30.62 7.28
CA PHE A 161 -8.66 29.84 6.25
C PHE A 161 -9.19 28.42 6.09
N ALA A 162 -10.35 28.10 6.67
CA ALA A 162 -10.97 26.78 6.52
C ALA A 162 -11.42 26.54 5.08
N LEU A 163 -11.19 25.32 4.60
CA LEU A 163 -11.44 24.92 3.22
C LEU A 163 -12.61 23.92 3.14
N ASN A 164 -13.28 23.95 1.99
CA ASN A 164 -14.19 22.92 1.52
C ASN A 164 -13.53 22.15 0.39
N TYR A 165 -13.72 20.84 0.40
CA TYR A 165 -13.21 19.91 -0.59
C TYR A 165 -14.38 19.15 -1.21
N ALA A 166 -14.44 19.15 -2.54
CA ALA A 166 -15.43 18.38 -3.28
C ALA A 166 -15.09 16.88 -3.23
N ALA A 167 -16.11 16.03 -3.38
CA ALA A 167 -15.91 14.60 -3.56
C ALA A 167 -15.01 14.33 -4.78
N LYS A 168 -14.14 13.33 -4.68
CA LYS A 168 -13.18 12.99 -5.74
C LYS A 168 -12.87 11.51 -5.72
N ASP A 169 -13.00 10.89 -6.90
CA ASP A 169 -12.46 9.57 -7.14
C ASP A 169 -11.08 9.67 -7.78
N VAL A 170 -10.15 8.83 -7.30
CA VAL A 170 -8.78 8.74 -7.81
C VAL A 170 -8.49 7.30 -8.17
N THR A 171 -8.29 7.03 -9.45
CA THR A 171 -7.83 5.73 -9.93
C THR A 171 -6.33 5.76 -10.14
N SER A 172 -5.62 4.85 -9.48
CA SER A 172 -4.19 4.60 -9.68
C SER A 172 -4.01 3.24 -10.29
N THR A 173 -3.41 3.20 -11.47
CA THR A 173 -3.03 1.98 -12.16
C THR A 173 -1.51 1.85 -12.16
N ARG A 174 -1.02 0.63 -11.94
CA ARG A 174 0.39 0.27 -11.93
C ARG A 174 0.64 -1.01 -12.70
N THR A 175 1.69 -1.05 -13.51
CA THR A 175 2.22 -2.29 -14.08
C THR A 175 3.53 -2.66 -13.40
N GLU A 176 3.81 -3.95 -13.30
CA GLU A 176 5.08 -4.45 -12.78
C GLU A 176 5.66 -5.51 -13.70
N LEU A 177 6.97 -5.47 -13.90
CA LEU A 177 7.75 -6.53 -14.51
C LEU A 177 8.87 -6.90 -13.55
N GLY A 178 8.96 -8.17 -13.19
CA GLY A 178 9.94 -8.58 -12.19
C GLY A 178 10.45 -9.99 -12.34
N LEU A 179 11.50 -10.27 -11.58
CA LEU A 179 12.12 -11.57 -11.47
C LEU A 179 12.12 -11.97 -9.99
N ARG A 180 11.55 -13.14 -9.71
CA ARG A 180 11.69 -13.79 -8.41
C ARG A 180 12.76 -14.88 -8.50
N ALA A 181 13.52 -15.02 -7.43
CA ALA A 181 14.49 -16.07 -7.25
C ALA A 181 14.21 -16.77 -5.91
N ASP A 182 14.28 -18.09 -5.86
CA ASP A 182 14.14 -18.82 -4.61
C ASP A 182 14.98 -20.08 -4.54
N LYS A 183 15.36 -20.42 -3.30
CA LYS A 183 16.12 -21.62 -3.00
C LYS A 183 15.64 -22.20 -1.68
N SER A 184 15.44 -23.51 -1.66
CA SER A 184 15.04 -24.23 -0.45
C SER A 184 16.18 -25.08 0.08
N PHE A 185 16.27 -25.16 1.40
CA PHE A 185 17.28 -25.87 2.16
C PHE A 185 16.60 -26.74 3.20
N ALA A 186 17.15 -27.92 3.44
CA ALA A 186 16.76 -28.71 4.60
C ALA A 186 17.12 -27.94 5.87
N ALA A 187 16.20 -27.92 6.83
CA ALA A 187 16.38 -27.30 8.14
C ALA A 187 15.90 -28.28 9.21
N ALA A 188 16.28 -28.05 10.48
CA ALA A 188 15.85 -28.91 11.57
C ALA A 188 14.32 -28.97 11.65
N GLY A 189 13.74 -30.16 11.44
CA GLY A 189 12.29 -30.38 11.49
C GLY A 189 11.47 -29.82 10.32
N GLY A 190 12.11 -29.43 9.21
CA GLY A 190 11.38 -28.81 8.10
C GLY A 190 12.21 -28.36 6.89
N LEU A 191 11.61 -27.47 6.10
CA LEU A 191 12.19 -26.87 4.90
C LEU A 191 12.23 -25.35 5.06
N MET A 192 13.42 -24.77 4.92
CA MET A 192 13.60 -23.32 4.87
C MET A 192 13.73 -22.88 3.41
N THR A 193 12.93 -21.90 2.98
CA THR A 193 13.01 -21.30 1.65
C THR A 193 13.41 -19.83 1.77
N LEU A 194 14.47 -19.45 1.06
CA LEU A 194 14.86 -18.07 0.85
C LEU A 194 14.30 -17.59 -0.48
N ARG A 195 13.75 -16.37 -0.52
CA ARG A 195 13.20 -15.76 -1.73
C ARG A 195 13.71 -14.32 -1.88
N GLY A 196 14.08 -13.97 -3.10
CA GLY A 196 14.39 -12.62 -3.53
C GLY A 196 13.46 -12.18 -4.66
N ARG A 197 13.14 -10.89 -4.72
CA ARG A 197 12.44 -10.27 -5.86
C ARG A 197 13.13 -8.96 -6.21
N VAL A 198 13.30 -8.73 -7.51
CA VAL A 198 13.56 -7.41 -8.06
C VAL A 198 12.54 -7.15 -9.16
N ALA A 199 11.93 -5.97 -9.18
CA ALA A 199 10.97 -5.61 -10.20
C ALA A 199 11.08 -4.13 -10.55
N TRP A 200 10.68 -3.79 -11.77
CA TRP A 200 10.36 -2.44 -12.18
C TRP A 200 8.84 -2.26 -12.08
N ALA A 201 8.41 -1.12 -11.57
CA ALA A 201 7.02 -0.73 -11.54
C ALA A 201 6.81 0.60 -12.29
N HIS A 202 5.69 0.68 -13.02
CA HIS A 202 5.28 1.88 -13.73
C HIS A 202 3.90 2.36 -13.28
N ASP A 203 3.85 3.55 -12.69
CA ASP A 203 2.64 4.23 -12.24
C ASP A 203 2.10 5.18 -13.31
N TYR A 204 0.86 4.95 -13.73
CA TYR A 204 0.22 5.74 -14.78
C TYR A 204 -0.33 7.07 -14.25
N ASN A 205 -0.63 7.14 -12.95
CA ASN A 205 -1.24 8.30 -12.28
C ASN A 205 -0.40 8.76 -11.06
N PRO A 206 0.83 9.25 -11.28
CA PRO A 206 1.73 9.65 -10.19
C PRO A 206 1.33 10.98 -9.53
N ASP A 207 0.54 11.80 -10.23
CA ASP A 207 0.22 13.16 -9.81
C ASP A 207 -0.65 13.17 -8.56
N ARG A 208 -0.40 14.14 -7.69
CA ARG A 208 -1.16 14.35 -6.46
C ARG A 208 -1.65 15.78 -6.47
N THR A 209 -2.92 15.98 -6.81
CA THR A 209 -3.55 17.30 -6.82
C THR A 209 -4.92 17.25 -6.17
N ILE A 210 -5.31 18.35 -5.52
CA ILE A 210 -6.64 18.49 -4.93
C ILE A 210 -7.16 19.91 -5.17
N GLY A 211 -8.45 20.02 -5.50
CA GLY A 211 -9.14 21.30 -5.57
C GLY A 211 -9.69 21.68 -4.20
N ALA A 212 -9.55 22.93 -3.81
CA ALA A 212 -10.05 23.47 -2.55
C ALA A 212 -10.73 24.82 -2.76
N VAL A 213 -11.66 25.16 -1.88
CA VAL A 213 -12.38 26.44 -1.88
C VAL A 213 -12.41 26.98 -0.45
N PHE A 214 -12.14 28.26 -0.26
CA PHE A 214 -12.31 28.90 1.05
C PHE A 214 -13.79 28.93 1.45
N GLN A 215 -14.09 28.54 2.68
CA GLN A 215 -15.46 28.58 3.22
C GLN A 215 -16.00 30.01 3.32
N THR A 216 -15.11 30.95 3.63
CA THR A 216 -15.41 32.38 3.81
C THR A 216 -15.46 33.15 2.49
N LEU A 217 -14.94 32.56 1.40
CA LEU A 217 -14.98 33.12 0.05
C LEU A 217 -15.49 32.07 -0.96
N PRO A 218 -16.79 31.68 -0.89
CA PRO A 218 -17.36 30.78 -1.88
C PRO A 218 -17.22 31.36 -3.29
N GLY A 219 -16.56 30.63 -4.19
CA GLY A 219 -16.30 31.06 -5.58
C GLY A 219 -14.82 31.23 -5.93
N THR A 220 -13.92 31.30 -4.95
CA THR A 220 -12.47 31.30 -5.18
C THR A 220 -11.90 29.90 -5.01
N ALA A 221 -12.03 29.07 -6.04
CA ALA A 221 -11.42 27.74 -6.08
C ALA A 221 -9.94 27.82 -6.49
N PHE A 222 -9.11 26.97 -5.92
CA PHE A 222 -7.71 26.83 -6.28
C PHE A 222 -7.28 25.36 -6.22
N VAL A 223 -6.17 25.04 -6.89
CA VAL A 223 -5.58 23.71 -6.92
C VAL A 223 -4.32 23.69 -6.07
N VAL A 224 -4.19 22.67 -5.22
CA VAL A 224 -3.00 22.40 -4.43
C VAL A 224 -2.29 21.18 -4.99
N ASN A 225 -0.99 21.30 -5.21
CA ASN A 225 -0.13 20.19 -5.62
C ASN A 225 0.49 19.53 -4.38
N GLY A 226 0.37 18.22 -4.30
CA GLY A 226 1.09 17.37 -3.36
C GLY A 226 2.41 16.87 -3.92
N ALA A 227 3.18 16.14 -3.09
CA ALA A 227 4.37 15.43 -3.54
C ALA A 227 3.95 14.33 -4.53
N ALA A 228 4.26 14.52 -5.82
CA ALA A 228 4.00 13.53 -6.85
C ALA A 228 4.97 12.35 -6.68
N GLN A 229 4.47 11.14 -6.93
CA GLN A 229 5.33 9.96 -6.99
C GLN A 229 6.15 9.96 -8.28
N ALA A 230 7.19 9.14 -8.36
CA ALA A 230 7.81 8.85 -9.65
C ALA A 230 6.88 7.97 -10.48
N ARG A 231 6.94 8.10 -11.81
CA ARG A 231 6.31 7.13 -12.70
C ARG A 231 6.99 5.78 -12.62
N ASP A 232 8.29 5.75 -12.41
CA ASP A 232 9.09 4.53 -12.43
C ASP A 232 9.74 4.32 -11.06
N SER A 233 9.61 3.10 -10.53
CA SER A 233 10.27 2.70 -9.30
C SER A 233 10.86 1.30 -9.40
N ALA A 234 11.92 1.08 -8.61
CA ALA A 234 12.53 -0.22 -8.41
C ALA A 234 11.96 -0.84 -7.13
N LEU A 235 11.39 -2.03 -7.25
CA LEU A 235 10.90 -2.84 -6.15
C LEU A 235 11.92 -3.90 -5.79
N THR A 236 12.14 -4.09 -4.49
CA THR A 236 13.00 -5.14 -3.96
C THR A 236 12.26 -5.90 -2.87
N THR A 237 12.52 -7.19 -2.76
CA THR A 237 11.97 -8.02 -1.68
C THR A 237 12.97 -9.08 -1.27
N ALA A 238 13.13 -9.27 0.03
CA ALA A 238 13.83 -10.38 0.63
C ALA A 238 12.89 -11.11 1.59
N SER A 239 12.82 -12.43 1.52
CA SER A 239 11.95 -13.21 2.38
C SER A 239 12.60 -14.53 2.78
N VAL A 240 12.32 -14.93 4.01
CA VAL A 240 12.60 -16.26 4.54
C VAL A 240 11.30 -16.91 4.99
N GLN A 241 11.10 -18.17 4.63
CA GLN A 241 9.97 -18.98 5.05
C GLN A 241 10.48 -20.29 5.63
N MET A 242 10.02 -20.66 6.82
CA MET A 242 10.24 -21.97 7.43
C MET A 242 8.92 -22.74 7.41
N ASN A 243 8.94 -23.95 6.87
CA ASN A 243 7.81 -24.88 6.89
C ASN A 243 8.20 -26.11 7.72
N TRP A 244 7.53 -26.33 8.84
CA TRP A 244 7.75 -27.49 9.70
C TRP A 244 6.88 -28.67 9.27
N MET A 245 7.31 -29.88 9.62
CA MET A 245 6.57 -31.11 9.29
C MET A 245 5.27 -31.27 10.08
N ASN A 246 5.04 -30.47 11.12
CA ASN A 246 3.86 -30.50 11.99
C ASN A 246 2.72 -29.57 11.50
N GLY A 247 2.74 -29.13 10.24
CA GLY A 247 1.73 -28.27 9.64
C GLY A 247 1.91 -26.77 9.91
N TRP A 248 2.83 -26.38 10.78
CA TRP A 248 3.16 -24.98 11.02
C TRP A 248 4.11 -24.43 9.97
N SER A 249 3.98 -23.14 9.69
CA SER A 249 4.98 -22.37 8.95
C SER A 249 5.03 -20.93 9.43
N ALA A 250 6.21 -20.33 9.28
CA ALA A 250 6.44 -18.92 9.58
C ALA A 250 7.23 -18.28 8.44
N SER A 251 6.94 -17.04 8.13
CA SER A 251 7.73 -16.27 7.17
C SER A 251 7.95 -14.84 7.63
N ALA A 252 9.10 -14.31 7.28
CA ALA A 252 9.42 -12.89 7.38
C ALA A 252 9.73 -12.36 5.99
N THR A 253 9.24 -11.16 5.70
CA THR A 253 9.41 -10.49 4.42
C THR A 253 9.80 -9.05 4.69
N PHE A 254 10.81 -8.57 3.96
CA PHE A 254 11.21 -7.18 3.89
C PHE A 254 11.04 -6.69 2.44
N GLU A 255 10.41 -5.55 2.27
CA GLU A 255 10.11 -4.93 0.98
C GLU A 255 10.68 -3.52 0.93
N GLY A 256 11.19 -3.12 -0.23
CA GLY A 256 11.63 -1.76 -0.50
C GLY A 256 11.13 -1.29 -1.86
N GLU A 257 10.77 -0.02 -1.95
CA GLU A 257 10.46 0.66 -3.20
C GLU A 257 11.24 1.97 -3.29
N PHE A 258 11.93 2.15 -4.43
CA PHE A 258 12.90 3.23 -4.62
C PHE A 258 12.70 3.92 -5.96
N SER A 259 12.70 5.24 -5.94
CA SER A 259 12.74 6.07 -7.15
C SER A 259 13.60 7.32 -6.91
N ASN A 260 13.60 8.24 -7.86
CA ASN A 260 14.27 9.53 -7.70
C ASN A 260 13.64 10.43 -6.62
N VAL A 261 12.39 10.17 -6.22
CA VAL A 261 11.66 10.99 -5.23
C VAL A 261 11.03 10.17 -4.10
N THR A 262 10.92 8.84 -4.22
CA THR A 262 10.26 7.98 -3.23
C THR A 262 11.25 7.00 -2.62
N ARG A 263 11.18 6.86 -1.29
CA ARG A 263 11.88 5.82 -0.52
C ARG A 263 10.87 5.16 0.41
N TYR A 264 10.62 3.88 0.21
CA TYR A 264 9.68 3.10 1.01
C TYR A 264 10.34 1.84 1.54
N TYR A 265 10.01 1.50 2.79
CA TYR A 265 10.50 0.31 3.49
C TYR A 265 9.33 -0.33 4.24
N ALA A 266 9.20 -1.64 4.15
CA ALA A 266 8.17 -2.40 4.85
C ALA A 266 8.65 -3.75 5.35
N GLY A 267 8.06 -4.20 6.45
CA GLY A 267 8.23 -5.52 7.02
C GLY A 267 6.89 -6.23 7.20
N LYS A 268 6.88 -7.54 7.00
CA LYS A 268 5.72 -8.40 7.25
C LYS A 268 6.17 -9.74 7.83
N GLY A 269 5.54 -10.16 8.93
CA GLY A 269 5.67 -11.49 9.51
C GLY A 269 4.37 -12.25 9.37
N VAL A 270 4.43 -13.53 9.01
CA VAL A 270 3.26 -14.40 8.86
C VAL A 270 3.50 -15.70 9.62
N VAL A 271 2.50 -16.17 10.36
CA VAL A 271 2.44 -17.52 10.91
C VAL A 271 1.21 -18.21 10.35
N ARG A 272 1.38 -19.46 9.93
CA ARG A 272 0.34 -20.26 9.29
C ARG A 272 0.31 -21.66 9.90
N TYR A 273 -0.91 -22.17 10.05
CA TYR A 273 -1.18 -23.57 10.34
C TYR A 273 -1.98 -24.18 9.19
N ALA A 274 -1.52 -25.33 8.70
CA ALA A 274 -2.17 -26.15 7.68
C ALA A 274 -2.63 -27.46 8.31
N TRP A 275 -3.91 -27.80 8.08
CA TRP A 275 -4.56 -29.03 8.50
C TRP A 275 -5.28 -29.65 7.32
#